data_AF-A0A938B930-F1
#
_entry.id   AF-A0A938B930-F1
#
_cell.length_a   1.000
_cell.length_b   1.000
_cell.length_c   1.000
_cell.angle_alpha   90.00
_cell.angle_beta   90.00
_cell.angle_gamma   90.00
#
_symmetry.space_group_name_H-M   'P 1'
#
loop_
_entity.id
_entity.type
_entity.pdbx_description
1 polymer ?
#
loop_
_entity_poly.entity_id
_entity_poly.type
_entity_poly.pdbx_seq_one_letter_code
_entity_poly.pdbx_strand_id
1 'polypeptide(L)' 'MIENKDLMTITEASKWATSFLKKNVTTSNIPVIAEHSGMRIVNQYKRPVLNRTEKDKAAYSESIFHLKSE' A
#
# COMPACT_ATOMS: atom_id res chain seq x y z
N MET A 1 -6.06 -0.06 -25.43
CA MET A 1 -5.49 1.18 -24.88
C MET A 1 -6.17 1.41 -23.54
N ILE A 2 -5.43 1.56 -22.44
CA ILE A 2 -6.05 1.91 -21.15
C ILE A 2 -6.28 3.42 -21.19
N GLU A 3 -7.53 3.87 -21.10
CA GLU A 3 -7.85 5.30 -21.11
C GLU A 3 -7.37 5.94 -19.79
N ASN A 4 -6.84 7.17 -19.86
CA ASN A 4 -6.42 7.96 -18.68
C ASN A 4 -7.53 8.20 -17.64
N LYS A 5 -8.77 7.77 -17.93
CA LYS A 5 -9.95 7.87 -17.08
C LYS A 5 -10.01 6.77 -16.01
N ASP A 6 -9.20 5.72 -16.14
CA ASP A 6 -9.17 4.58 -15.21
C ASP A 6 -8.01 4.64 -14.19
N LEU A 7 -7.17 5.68 -14.27
CA LEU A 7 -6.07 5.87 -13.34
C LEU A 7 -6.54 6.70 -12.15
N MET A 8 -6.45 6.12 -10.95
CA MET A 8 -6.72 6.80 -9.68
C MET A 8 -5.47 6.85 -8.81
N THR A 9 -5.32 7.92 -8.04
CA THR A 9 -4.27 8.03 -7.03
C THR A 9 -4.52 7.06 -5.87
N ILE A 10 -3.46 6.70 -5.14
CA ILE A 10 -3.54 5.78 -3.99
C ILE A 10 -4.53 6.31 -2.91
N THR A 11 -4.63 7.64 -2.79
CA THR A 11 -5.57 8.31 -1.89
C THR A 11 -7.02 8.18 -2.36
N GLU A 12 -7.28 8.29 -3.66
CA GLU A 12 -8.61 8.11 -4.23
C GLU A 12 -9.07 6.65 -4.11
N ALA A 13 -8.17 5.69 -4.35
CA ALA A 13 -8.42 4.27 -4.13
C ALA A 13 -8.79 3.99 -2.66
N SER A 14 -8.03 4.53 -1.71
CA SER A 14 -8.30 4.41 -0.26
C SER A 14 -9.66 4.99 0.14
N LYS A 15 -10.04 6.15 -0.41
CA LYS A 15 -11.35 6.78 -0.17
C LYS A 15 -12.50 5.97 -0.78
N TRP A 16 -12.35 5.52 -2.03
CA TRP A 16 -13.32 4.68 -2.71
C TRP A 16 -13.55 3.37 -1.94
N ALA A 17 -12.47 2.68 -1.56
CA ALA A 17 -12.54 1.42 -0.82
C ALA A 17 -13.17 1.59 0.56
N THR A 18 -12.90 2.72 1.23
CA THR A 18 -13.55 3.05 2.51
C THR A 18 -15.06 3.16 2.35
N SER A 19 -15.51 3.82 1.28
CA SER A 19 -16.93 3.97 0.95
C SER A 19 -17.59 2.63 0.58
N PHE A 20 -16.93 1.83 -0.27
CA PHE A 20 -17.43 0.56 -0.77
C PHE A 20 -17.53 -0.52 0.32
N LEU A 21 -16.46 -0.69 1.12
CA LEU A 21 -16.39 -1.73 2.16
C LEU A 21 -17.06 -1.30 3.47
N LYS A 22 -17.48 -0.03 3.57
CA LYS A 22 -17.96 0.61 4.81
C LYS A 22 -17.04 0.39 6.02
N LYS A 23 -15.74 0.35 5.77
CA LYS A 23 -14.66 0.17 6.75
C LYS A 23 -13.57 1.19 6.50
N ASN A 24 -12.84 1.60 7.53
CA ASN A 24 -11.73 2.55 7.34
C ASN A 24 -10.57 1.87 6.57
N VAL A 25 -10.44 2.18 5.27
CA VAL A 25 -9.35 1.72 4.41
C VAL A 25 -8.39 2.87 4.22
N THR A 26 -7.21 2.75 4.80
CA THR A 26 -6.13 3.74 4.65
C THR A 26 -5.24 3.41 3.47
N THR A 27 -4.39 4.35 3.06
CA THR A 27 -3.36 4.09 2.04
C THR A 27 -2.33 3.03 2.46
N SER A 28 -2.27 2.67 3.75
CA SER A 28 -1.46 1.57 4.25
C SER A 28 -2.06 0.18 3.98
N ASN A 29 -3.32 0.11 3.53
CA ASN A 29 -3.99 -1.12 3.13
C ASN A 29 -3.55 -1.56 1.71
N ILE A 30 -2.25 -1.83 1.56
CA ILE A 30 -1.58 -2.21 0.30
C ILE A 30 -2.27 -3.35 -0.48
N PRO A 31 -2.89 -4.39 0.14
CA PRO A 31 -3.60 -5.42 -0.60
C PRO A 31 -4.76 -4.89 -1.46
N VAL A 32 -5.53 -3.93 -0.93
CA VAL A 32 -6.65 -3.31 -1.67
C VAL A 32 -6.13 -2.52 -2.86
N ILE A 33 -5.03 -1.79 -2.68
CA ILE A 33 -4.40 -1.01 -3.73
C ILE A 33 -3.84 -1.92 -4.84
N ALA A 34 -3.21 -3.03 -4.46
CA ALA A 34 -2.68 -4.01 -5.41
C ALA A 34 -3.80 -4.58 -6.29
N GLU A 35 -4.90 -5.02 -5.66
CA GLU A 35 -6.08 -5.57 -6.35
C GLU A 35 -6.67 -4.57 -7.37
N HIS A 36 -6.90 -3.32 -6.97
CA HIS A 36 -7.41 -2.29 -7.87
C HIS A 36 -6.43 -1.87 -8.97
N SER A 37 -5.13 -2.08 -8.75
CA SER A 37 -4.12 -1.79 -9.76
C SER A 37 -3.93 -2.95 -10.75
N GLY A 38 -4.73 -4.02 -10.65
CA GLY A 38 -4.54 -5.25 -11.44
C GLY A 38 -3.21 -5.94 -11.12
N MET A 39 -2.71 -5.75 -9.90
CA MET A 39 -1.43 -6.27 -9.44
C MET A 39 -1.62 -7.25 -8.28
N ARG A 40 -0.72 -8.21 -8.18
CA ARG A 40 -0.67 -9.17 -7.10
C ARG A 40 0.58 -8.96 -6.25
N ILE A 41 0.41 -8.93 -4.94
CA ILE A 41 1.52 -9.02 -3.99
C ILE A 41 2.04 -10.46 -4.04
N VAL A 42 3.25 -10.64 -4.57
CA VAL A 42 3.89 -11.97 -4.66
C VAL A 42 4.81 -12.25 -3.47
N ASN A 43 5.47 -11.22 -2.93
CA ASN A 43 6.29 -11.31 -1.73
C ASN A 43 6.12 -10.08 -0.83
N GLN A 44 6.32 -10.27 0.47
CA GLN A 44 6.41 -9.19 1.45
C GLN A 44 7.69 -9.37 2.29
N TYR A 45 8.43 -8.28 2.48
CA TYR A 45 9.67 -8.26 3.25
C TYR A 45 9.60 -7.22 4.36
N LYS A 46 10.37 -7.46 5.43
CA LYS A 46 10.61 -6.49 6.49
C LYS A 46 12.06 -6.04 6.40
N ARG A 47 12.27 -4.76 6.05
CA ARG A 47 13.61 -4.18 5.98
C ARG A 47 13.89 -3.50 7.32
N PRO A 48 14.87 -3.96 8.11
CA PRO A 48 15.26 -3.28 9.34
C PRO A 48 15.87 -1.92 9.00
N VAL A 49 15.46 -0.89 9.71
CA VAL A 49 15.96 0.47 9.54
C VAL A 49 16.38 0.99 10.91
N LEU A 50 17.58 1.56 10.96
CA LEU A 50 18.06 2.22 12.17
C LEU A 50 17.26 3.49 12.39
N ASN A 51 16.66 3.62 13.57
CA ASN A 51 16.02 4.85 13.96
C ASN A 51 17.09 5.94 14.13
N ARG A 52 16.89 7.10 13.49
CA ARG A 52 17.89 8.19 13.48
C ARG A 52 17.75 9.13 14.67
N THR A 53 16.70 8.98 15.48
CA THR A 53 16.42 9.80 16.64
C THR A 53 16.97 9.14 17.91
N GLU A 54 17.71 9.91 18.72
CA GLU A 54 18.28 9.42 19.99
C GLU A 54 17.20 9.04 21.02
N LYS A 55 16.01 9.64 20.91
CA LYS A 55 14.89 9.43 21.83
C LYS A 55 14.20 8.09 21.68
N ASP A 56 14.21 7.49 20.50
CA ASP A 56 13.48 6.25 20.25
C ASP A 56 14.41 5.22 19.60
N LYS A 57 14.93 4.32 20.42
CA LYS A 57 15.87 3.26 20.00
C LYS A 57 15.15 1.95 19.69
N ALA A 58 13.81 1.96 19.64
CA ALA A 58 13.06 0.76 19.29
C ALA A 58 13.44 0.27 17.88
N ALA A 59 13.43 -1.06 17.72
CA ALA A 59 13.67 -1.67 16.42
C ALA A 59 12.55 -1.24 15.45
N TYR A 60 12.92 -0.55 14.38
CA TYR A 60 12.00 -0.12 13.33
C TYR A 60 12.23 -0.96 12.07
N SER A 61 11.15 -1.32 11.39
CA SER A 61 11.22 -2.04 10.12
C SER A 61 10.20 -1.51 9.14
N GLU A 62 10.63 -1.19 7.93
CA GLU A 62 9.76 -0.86 6.81
C GLU A 62 9.18 -2.14 6.20
N SER A 63 7.94 -2.05 5.70
CA SER A 63 7.34 -3.14 4.93
C SER A 63 7.57 -2.89 3.44
N ILE A 64 8.18 -3.85 2.76
CA ILE A 64 8.43 -3.79 1.32
C ILE A 64 7.54 -4.84 0.64
N PHE A 65 6.83 -4.45 -0.41
CA PHE A 65 5.93 -5.34 -1.15
C PHE A 65 6.44 -5.50 -2.59
N HIS A 66 6.58 -6.74 -3.04
CA HIS A 66 6.85 -7.06 -4.44
C HIS A 66 5.52 -7.27 -5.14
N LEU A 67 5.17 -6.34 -6.03
CA LEU A 67 3.98 -6.41 -6.88
C LEU A 67 4.36 -6.96 -8.26
N LYS A 68 3.53 -7.85 -8.81
CA LYS A 68 3.56 -8.24 -10.21
C LYS A 68 2.20 -7.98 -10.85
N SER A 69 2.18 -7.54 -12.10
CA SER A 69 0.96 -7.64 -12.92
C SER A 69 0.60 -9.11 -13.04
N GLU A 70 -0.68 -9.43 -12.99
CA GLU A 70 -1.14 -10.76 -13.40
C GLU A 70 -0.85 -11.03 -14.89
#